data_AF-A0A1K0G2R6-F1
#
_entry.id   AF-A0A1K0G2R6-F1
#
_cell.length_a   1.000
_cell.length_b   1.000
_cell.length_c   1.000
_cell.angle_alpha   90.00
_cell.angle_beta   90.00
_cell.angle_gamma   90.00
#
_symmetry.space_group_name_H-M   'P 1'
#
loop_
_entity.id
_entity.type
_entity.pdbx_description
1 polymer ?
#
loop_
_entity_poly.entity_id
_entity_poly.type
_entity_poly.pdbx_seq_one_letter_code
_entity_poly.pdbx_strand_id
1 'polypeptide(L)'
;MSYAGTLPLFAPGPNPRPPALPWRSDDFTAVDDRVRGGTSHSRIAIVQYPSQSRGELVFSGFLDTTTLGGSGFASQASTTPPPVTLAKTDFSGLRLVIRREPNWSEPSPIPPDGSNPGGGKCPVTSFVFQIKTEKPRRRPDGRRESGVVWEWSFTVPQTEEAMKGSRVNPVLSNEEFWVFDSTWKDFKPSYRGRPVDKDTAGEFRPEQTYEWSFMARSNFQAQSGPFALQMHSLSALPLEDQFQSTYLPHSSSTSPLPVKEESTLDAPPGNWVDEKAVLWIGWIAWALTPDEVLQKVGIAWYPNREWAFLLPAWSLFVVLAVYAIFIGFNARNTPELEDISNVTDSVQNVYRISMQDEVHLFEDEKMLAHSLHDIYDLPPTYVSRQIHL
;
A
#
# COMPACT_ATOMS: atom_id res chain seq x y z
N MET A 1 -0.32 13.24 -15.09
CA MET A 1 -1.38 12.23 -15.33
C MET A 1 -2.24 12.13 -14.08
N SER A 2 -3.56 12.24 -14.16
CA SER A 2 -4.41 11.87 -13.02
C SER A 2 -4.48 10.34 -12.95
N TYR A 3 -4.00 9.74 -11.86
CA TYR A 3 -4.16 8.31 -11.65
C TYR A 3 -5.65 8.01 -11.47
N ALA A 4 -6.29 7.50 -12.52
CA ALA A 4 -7.71 7.18 -12.54
C ALA A 4 -8.05 6.20 -11.42
N GLY A 5 -9.25 6.34 -10.86
CA GLY A 5 -9.71 5.49 -9.77
C GLY A 5 -9.11 5.82 -8.39
N THR A 6 -8.46 6.98 -8.22
CA THR A 6 -7.97 7.44 -6.90
C THR A 6 -8.59 8.76 -6.52
N LEU A 7 -8.72 9.02 -5.21
CA LEU A 7 -9.18 10.31 -4.70
C LEU A 7 -7.97 11.16 -4.31
N PRO A 8 -7.64 12.23 -5.06
CA PRO A 8 -6.46 13.04 -4.75
C PRO A 8 -6.66 13.82 -3.44
N LEU A 9 -5.69 13.71 -2.53
CA LEU A 9 -5.65 14.46 -1.26
C LEU A 9 -4.79 15.71 -1.42
N PHE A 10 -3.61 15.54 -2.01
CA PHE A 10 -2.68 16.62 -2.32
C PHE A 10 -2.14 16.46 -3.74
N ALA A 11 -2.09 17.56 -4.48
CA ALA A 11 -1.74 17.59 -5.88
C ALA A 11 -0.93 18.84 -6.24
N PRO A 12 -0.15 18.81 -7.35
CA PRO A 12 0.69 19.93 -7.75
C PRO A 12 -0.12 21.03 -8.43
N GLY A 13 0.52 22.19 -8.58
CA GLY A 13 -0.08 23.40 -9.11
C GLY A 13 -0.80 24.26 -8.06
N PRO A 14 -1.16 25.51 -8.40
CA PRO A 14 -1.73 26.45 -7.43
C PRO A 14 -3.17 26.09 -7.01
N ASN A 15 -3.94 25.48 -7.91
CA ASN A 15 -5.38 25.23 -7.73
C ASN A 15 -5.76 23.83 -8.23
N PRO A 16 -5.46 22.77 -7.46
CA PRO A 16 -5.94 21.44 -7.79
C PRO A 16 -7.46 21.35 -7.68
N ARG A 17 -8.06 20.37 -8.37
CA ARG A 17 -9.51 20.16 -8.32
C ARG A 17 -9.91 19.63 -6.92
N PRO A 18 -10.93 20.20 -6.27
CA PRO A 18 -11.47 19.65 -5.02
C PRO A 18 -11.84 18.16 -5.17
N PRO A 19 -11.66 17.35 -4.12
CA PRO A 19 -11.31 17.74 -2.75
C PRO A 19 -9.80 17.95 -2.53
N ALA A 20 -8.94 17.78 -3.53
CA ALA A 20 -7.51 17.89 -3.35
C ALA A 20 -7.08 19.31 -2.94
N LEU A 21 -6.08 19.38 -2.06
CA LEU A 21 -5.42 20.62 -1.65
C LEU A 21 -4.09 20.80 -2.39
N PRO A 22 -3.67 22.05 -2.66
CA PRO A 22 -2.33 22.29 -3.18
C PRO A 22 -1.29 22.02 -2.09
N TRP A 23 -0.10 21.59 -2.51
CA TRP A 23 1.05 21.55 -1.61
C TRP A 23 1.43 22.95 -1.12
N ARG A 24 1.62 23.11 0.19
CA ARG A 24 2.07 24.36 0.83
C ARG A 24 3.22 24.07 1.79
N SER A 25 4.29 24.84 1.71
CA SER A 25 5.42 24.70 2.65
C SER A 25 5.05 25.08 4.08
N ASP A 26 4.16 26.06 4.22
CA ASP A 26 3.76 26.62 5.53
C ASP A 26 2.89 25.64 6.34
N ASP A 27 2.37 24.61 5.67
CA ASP A 27 1.58 23.55 6.28
C ASP A 27 2.47 22.48 6.95
N PHE A 28 3.79 22.69 7.04
CA PHE A 28 4.72 21.72 7.62
C PHE A 28 5.63 22.35 8.68
N THR A 29 5.91 21.56 9.71
CA THR A 29 6.81 21.91 10.80
C THR A 29 7.86 20.84 11.02
N ALA A 30 9.11 21.28 11.18
CA ALA A 30 10.24 20.38 11.37
C ALA A 30 10.20 19.73 12.77
N VAL A 31 10.35 18.41 12.81
CA VAL A 31 10.50 17.59 14.00
C VAL A 31 11.73 16.72 13.81
N ASP A 32 12.91 17.33 13.89
CA ASP A 32 14.18 16.66 13.70
C ASP A 32 14.82 16.26 15.03
N ASP A 33 15.87 15.43 14.97
CA ASP A 33 16.62 15.00 16.15
C ASP A 33 17.35 16.13 16.90
N ARG A 34 17.42 17.35 16.34
CA ARG A 34 17.83 18.58 17.03
C ARG A 34 17.11 18.81 18.36
N VAL A 35 15.86 18.35 18.50
CA VAL A 35 15.13 18.40 19.78
C VAL A 35 15.75 17.53 20.88
N ARG A 36 16.70 16.66 20.53
CA ARG A 36 17.50 15.81 21.42
C ARG A 36 18.99 16.15 21.35
N GLY A 37 19.36 17.27 20.73
CA GLY A 37 20.75 17.67 20.52
C GLY A 37 21.43 17.00 19.32
N GLY A 38 20.68 16.36 18.42
CA GLY A 38 21.21 15.85 17.15
C GLY A 38 21.47 16.96 16.13
N THR A 39 22.05 16.61 14.99
CA THR A 39 22.40 17.55 13.90
C THR A 39 21.62 17.29 12.60
N SER A 40 20.77 16.25 12.58
CA SER A 40 19.90 16.03 11.43
C SER A 40 18.90 17.17 11.31
N HIS A 41 18.60 17.55 10.08
CA HIS A 41 17.63 18.60 9.83
C HIS A 41 16.86 18.33 8.54
N SER A 42 15.61 18.78 8.51
CA SER A 42 14.78 18.74 7.32
C SER A 42 14.18 20.10 7.00
N ARG A 43 13.73 20.24 5.76
CA ARG A 43 12.96 21.37 5.25
C ARG A 43 11.94 20.90 4.22
N ILE A 44 10.95 21.75 4.00
CA ILE A 44 9.98 21.64 2.93
C ILE A 44 10.16 22.80 1.98
N ALA A 45 10.09 22.53 0.69
CA ALA A 45 10.01 23.55 -0.36
C ALA A 45 8.93 23.19 -1.38
N ILE A 46 8.45 24.20 -2.11
CA ILE A 46 7.54 24.02 -3.25
C ILE A 46 8.28 24.38 -4.53
N VAL A 47 8.31 23.46 -5.49
CA VAL A 47 8.95 23.68 -6.78
C VAL A 47 8.15 24.69 -7.58
N GLN A 48 8.76 25.81 -7.97
CA GLN A 48 8.08 26.82 -8.80
C GLN A 48 8.35 26.63 -10.30
N TYR A 49 9.49 26.04 -10.65
CA TYR A 49 9.94 25.78 -12.01
C TYR A 49 10.78 24.50 -12.05
N PRO A 50 10.82 23.76 -13.19
CA PRO A 50 10.09 24.00 -14.45
C PRO A 50 8.59 23.70 -14.36
N SER A 51 7.82 24.10 -15.39
CA SER A 51 6.34 23.98 -15.42
C SER A 51 5.83 22.56 -15.19
N GLN A 52 6.54 21.55 -15.69
CA GLN A 52 6.21 20.13 -15.54
C GLN A 52 6.23 19.63 -14.08
N SER A 53 6.96 20.31 -13.20
CA SER A 53 7.07 19.99 -11.77
C SER A 53 6.52 21.10 -10.88
N ARG A 54 5.82 22.08 -11.45
CA ARG A 54 5.37 23.25 -10.70
C ARG A 54 4.33 22.87 -9.65
N GLY A 55 4.56 23.29 -8.42
CA GLY A 55 3.73 23.04 -7.25
C GLY A 55 3.97 21.68 -6.61
N GLU A 56 4.98 20.92 -7.03
CA GLU A 56 5.40 19.70 -6.33
C GLU A 56 6.08 20.03 -4.99
N LEU A 57 5.90 19.16 -4.00
CA LEU A 57 6.46 19.29 -2.67
C LEU A 57 7.84 18.62 -2.62
N VAL A 58 8.86 19.32 -2.13
CA VAL A 58 10.18 18.73 -1.87
C VAL A 58 10.39 18.61 -0.37
N PHE A 59 10.56 17.37 0.09
CA PHE A 59 11.05 17.06 1.43
C PHE A 59 12.54 16.75 1.35
N SER A 60 13.36 17.59 1.97
CA SER A 60 14.81 17.48 1.84
C SER A 60 15.54 17.85 3.12
N GLY A 61 16.82 17.52 3.19
CA GLY A 61 17.65 17.87 4.33
C GLY A 61 18.91 17.01 4.43
N PHE A 62 19.44 16.93 5.65
CA PHE A 62 20.62 16.12 5.97
C PHE A 62 20.34 15.22 7.15
N LEU A 63 20.72 13.95 7.01
CA LEU A 63 20.59 12.93 8.04
C LEU A 63 21.96 12.61 8.62
N ASP A 64 22.18 12.95 9.89
CA ASP A 64 23.40 12.60 10.62
C ASP A 64 23.16 11.41 11.54
N THR A 65 24.15 10.53 11.64
CA THR A 65 24.13 9.40 12.56
C THR A 65 25.25 9.47 13.59
N THR A 66 26.18 10.41 13.45
CA THR A 66 27.37 10.48 14.30
C THR A 66 27.06 11.10 15.66
N THR A 67 26.26 12.17 15.68
CA THR A 67 25.99 12.97 16.88
C THR A 67 25.27 12.18 17.98
N LEU A 68 24.32 11.32 17.60
CA LEU A 68 23.52 10.53 18.54
C LEU A 68 23.90 9.04 18.55
N GLY A 69 25.18 8.73 18.32
CA GLY A 69 25.72 7.38 18.50
C GLY A 69 25.08 6.32 17.59
N GLY A 70 24.84 6.70 16.34
CA GLY A 70 24.24 5.85 15.31
C GLY A 70 22.74 6.04 15.12
N SER A 71 22.10 6.85 15.96
CA SER A 71 20.72 7.27 15.78
C SER A 71 20.65 8.63 15.09
N GLY A 72 19.55 8.88 14.39
CA GLY A 72 19.31 10.12 13.66
C GLY A 72 17.98 10.07 12.93
N PHE A 73 17.26 11.18 12.93
CA PHE A 73 16.01 11.33 12.16
C PHE A 73 15.76 12.79 11.80
N ALA A 74 15.18 12.98 10.62
CA ALA A 74 14.71 14.27 10.13
C ALA A 74 13.27 14.10 9.65
N SER A 75 12.35 14.95 10.09
CA SER A 75 10.92 14.77 9.83
C SER A 75 10.17 16.09 9.69
N GLN A 76 9.14 16.08 8.85
CA GLN A 76 8.25 17.22 8.62
C GLN A 76 6.82 16.78 8.89
N ALA A 77 6.21 17.36 9.92
CA ALA A 77 4.84 17.08 10.32
C ALA A 77 3.90 18.11 9.74
N SER A 78 2.83 17.64 9.11
CA SER A 78 1.81 18.52 8.55
C SER A 78 0.93 19.09 9.65
N THR A 79 0.64 20.38 9.56
CA THR A 79 -0.32 21.10 10.40
C THR A 79 -1.74 21.04 9.82
N THR A 80 -1.87 20.62 8.55
CA THR A 80 -3.15 20.51 7.83
C THR A 80 -3.59 19.04 7.78
N PRO A 81 -4.81 18.69 8.24
CA PRO A 81 -5.32 17.33 8.10
C PRO A 81 -5.60 16.99 6.63
N PRO A 82 -5.76 15.70 6.27
CA PRO A 82 -6.26 15.33 4.95
C PRO A 82 -7.61 16.03 4.65
N PRO A 83 -7.87 16.44 3.39
CA PRO A 83 -9.11 17.17 3.06
C PRO A 83 -10.38 16.34 3.14
N VAL A 84 -10.25 15.03 3.31
CA VAL A 84 -11.35 14.08 3.48
C VAL A 84 -11.04 13.11 4.61
N THR A 85 -12.09 12.58 5.24
CA THR A 85 -11.95 11.53 6.26
C THR A 85 -11.49 10.23 5.61
N LEU A 86 -10.36 9.68 6.05
CA LEU A 86 -9.79 8.44 5.51
C LEU A 86 -10.45 7.20 6.12
N ALA A 87 -11.77 7.05 5.97
CA ALA A 87 -12.51 5.91 6.53
C ALA A 87 -12.16 4.60 5.84
N LYS A 88 -11.95 3.54 6.63
CA LYS A 88 -11.70 2.17 6.12
C LYS A 88 -12.87 1.60 5.30
N THR A 89 -14.07 2.16 5.45
CA THR A 89 -15.26 1.80 4.66
C THR A 89 -15.19 2.32 3.23
N ASP A 90 -14.49 3.43 3.03
CA ASP A 90 -14.42 4.12 1.73
C ASP A 90 -13.08 3.89 1.03
N PHE A 91 -12.01 3.69 1.81
CA PHE A 91 -10.65 3.60 1.30
C PHE A 91 -9.94 2.35 1.79
N SER A 92 -9.10 1.77 0.94
CA SER A 92 -8.25 0.61 1.21
C SER A 92 -6.82 0.99 1.62
N GLY A 93 -6.38 2.22 1.30
CA GLY A 93 -5.07 2.74 1.66
C GLY A 93 -4.67 4.03 0.93
N LEU A 94 -3.37 4.23 0.68
CA LEU A 94 -2.81 5.46 0.11
C LEU A 94 -1.89 5.17 -1.08
N ARG A 95 -1.91 6.08 -2.05
CA ARG A 95 -0.97 6.15 -3.17
C ARG A 95 -0.09 7.40 -3.05
N LEU A 96 1.22 7.19 -3.09
CA LEU A 96 2.21 8.25 -3.13
C LEU A 96 2.94 8.22 -4.48
N VAL A 97 2.98 9.37 -5.15
CA VAL A 97 3.64 9.54 -6.45
C VAL A 97 4.84 10.45 -6.26
N ILE A 98 6.01 9.95 -6.63
CA ILE A 98 7.30 10.60 -6.36
C ILE A 98 8.05 10.74 -7.68
N ARG A 99 8.68 11.88 -7.92
CA ARG A 99 9.52 12.09 -9.09
C ARG A 99 10.79 11.23 -9.00
N ARG A 100 11.16 10.56 -10.10
CA ARG A 100 12.37 9.71 -10.14
C ARG A 100 13.64 10.52 -9.90
N GLU A 101 13.76 11.65 -10.59
CA GLU A 101 14.88 12.57 -10.50
C GLU A 101 14.42 13.90 -9.91
N PRO A 102 14.69 14.16 -8.62
CA PRO A 102 14.37 15.43 -8.01
C PRO A 102 15.14 16.58 -8.68
N ASN A 103 14.44 17.63 -9.07
CA ASN A 103 15.03 18.90 -9.50
C ASN A 103 15.43 19.73 -8.26
N TRP A 104 16.12 19.11 -7.30
CA TRP A 104 16.50 19.71 -6.03
C TRP A 104 17.83 19.12 -5.57
N SER A 105 18.75 19.99 -5.15
CA SER A 105 20.06 19.60 -4.64
C SER A 105 20.25 20.12 -3.23
N GLU A 106 20.57 19.21 -2.31
CA GLU A 106 20.94 19.54 -0.95
C GLU A 106 22.45 19.68 -0.82
N PRO A 107 22.96 20.77 -0.22
CA PRO A 107 24.39 20.91 0.04
C PRO A 107 24.87 19.75 0.93
N SER A 108 25.97 19.11 0.53
CA SER A 108 26.57 18.03 1.30
C SER A 108 28.04 18.31 1.55
N PRO A 109 28.53 18.25 2.80
CA PRO A 109 29.95 18.13 3.06
C PRO A 109 30.41 16.78 2.49
N ILE A 110 31.40 16.80 1.60
CA ILE A 110 32.03 15.58 1.08
C ILE A 110 33.21 15.27 2.01
N PRO A 111 33.17 14.15 2.76
CA PRO A 111 34.28 13.76 3.62
C PRO A 111 35.57 13.54 2.81
N PRO A 112 36.75 13.93 3.33
CA PRO A 112 38.02 13.78 2.63
C PRO A 112 38.40 12.33 2.31
N ASP A 113 37.90 11.41 3.12
CA ASP A 113 38.11 9.96 3.00
C ASP A 113 37.15 9.29 2.00
N GLY A 114 36.25 10.05 1.38
CA GLY A 114 35.23 9.53 0.47
C GLY A 114 34.14 8.71 1.17
N SER A 115 34.08 8.74 2.51
CA SER A 115 33.01 8.09 3.27
C SER A 115 31.65 8.74 3.01
N ASN A 116 30.57 8.02 3.31
CA ASN A 116 29.23 8.56 3.16
C ASN A 116 29.01 9.70 4.19
N PRO A 117 28.59 10.89 3.76
CA PRO A 117 28.34 12.02 4.65
C PRO A 117 27.38 11.64 5.79
N GLY A 118 27.68 12.02 7.03
CA GLY A 118 26.82 11.74 8.19
C GLY A 118 27.02 10.34 8.82
N GLY A 119 28.01 9.56 8.37
CA GLY A 119 28.55 8.38 9.07
C GLY A 119 27.76 7.07 8.94
N GLY A 120 26.70 7.05 8.16
CA GLY A 120 25.93 5.85 7.81
C GLY A 120 26.56 5.05 6.67
N LYS A 121 26.09 3.82 6.47
CA LYS A 121 26.66 2.88 5.47
C LYS A 121 26.33 3.25 4.02
N CYS A 122 25.15 3.81 3.79
CA CYS A 122 24.65 4.12 2.46
C CYS A 122 23.96 5.51 2.41
N PRO A 123 23.78 6.09 1.21
CA PRO A 123 22.93 7.27 1.04
C PRO A 123 21.49 7.02 1.49
N VAL A 124 20.77 8.09 1.81
CA VAL A 124 19.36 8.01 2.22
C VAL A 124 18.48 7.63 1.04
N THR A 125 17.83 6.47 1.13
CA THR A 125 16.89 5.96 0.12
C THR A 125 15.58 5.47 0.72
N SER A 126 15.55 5.21 2.03
CA SER A 126 14.37 4.75 2.75
C SER A 126 13.69 5.90 3.50
N PHE A 127 12.39 6.01 3.31
CA PHE A 127 11.53 7.03 3.90
C PHE A 127 10.34 6.39 4.60
N VAL A 128 9.73 7.15 5.51
CA VAL A 128 8.58 6.71 6.28
C VAL A 128 7.47 7.76 6.18
N PHE A 129 6.30 7.33 5.74
CA PHE A 129 5.05 8.06 5.91
C PHE A 129 4.43 7.69 7.26
N GLN A 130 4.02 8.67 8.05
CA GLN A 130 3.51 8.45 9.40
C GLN A 130 2.13 9.03 9.56
N ILE A 131 1.25 8.32 10.27
CA ILE A 131 -0.07 8.78 10.69
C ILE A 131 -0.19 8.64 12.20
N LYS A 132 -0.67 9.70 12.85
CA LYS A 132 -1.08 9.70 14.26
C LYS A 132 -2.58 9.86 14.31
N THR A 133 -3.25 8.87 14.92
CA THR A 133 -4.71 8.81 15.02
C THR A 133 -5.23 9.30 16.38
N GLU A 134 -4.33 9.64 17.28
CA GLU A 134 -4.66 10.12 18.62
C GLU A 134 -4.15 11.53 18.83
N LYS A 135 -4.95 12.34 19.54
CA LYS A 135 -4.51 13.64 20.00
C LYS A 135 -3.33 13.46 20.96
N PRO A 136 -2.18 14.12 20.72
CA PRO A 136 -1.03 14.01 21.60
C PRO A 136 -1.36 14.47 23.01
N ARG A 137 -1.06 13.61 23.99
CA ARG A 137 -1.15 13.97 25.41
C ARG A 137 -0.11 15.06 25.71
N ARG A 138 -0.46 15.95 26.63
CA ARG A 138 0.45 16.98 27.13
C ARG A 138 0.67 16.74 28.62
N ARG A 139 1.92 16.85 29.02
CA ARG A 139 2.31 16.83 30.43
C ARG A 139 1.82 18.09 31.14
N PRO A 140 1.79 18.08 32.48
CA PRO A 140 1.54 19.30 33.27
C PRO A 140 2.53 20.44 32.97
N ASP A 141 3.76 20.13 32.51
CA ASP A 141 4.78 21.09 32.08
C ASP A 141 4.52 21.68 30.66
N GLY A 142 3.41 21.30 30.01
CA GLY A 142 3.05 21.74 28.66
C GLY A 142 3.75 20.98 27.53
N ARG A 143 4.75 20.12 27.82
CA ARG A 143 5.45 19.34 26.80
C ARG A 143 4.55 18.25 26.23
N ARG A 144 4.64 18.08 24.90
CA ARG A 144 3.93 17.04 24.17
C ARG A 144 4.54 15.67 24.46
N GLU A 145 3.70 14.70 24.82
CA GLU A 145 4.10 13.32 25.02
C GLU A 145 4.18 12.56 23.69
N SER A 146 5.03 11.54 23.66
CA SER A 146 5.08 10.60 22.54
C SER A 146 3.87 9.67 22.61
N GLY A 147 3.16 9.50 21.51
CA GLY A 147 2.11 8.49 21.33
C GLY A 147 2.54 7.40 20.35
N VAL A 148 1.65 6.44 20.12
CA VAL A 148 1.80 5.45 19.04
C VAL A 148 1.68 6.17 17.69
N VAL A 149 2.56 5.81 16.76
CA VAL A 149 2.59 6.32 15.40
C VAL A 149 2.50 5.15 14.44
N TRP A 150 1.65 5.24 13.44
CA TRP A 150 1.49 4.23 12.40
C TRP A 150 2.41 4.57 11.24
N GLU A 151 3.37 3.69 10.94
CA GLU A 151 4.46 3.92 10.00
C GLU A 151 4.28 3.05 8.75
N TRP A 152 4.27 3.69 7.58
CA TRP A 152 4.43 3.05 6.28
C TRP A 152 5.82 3.39 5.73
N SER A 153 6.69 2.39 5.69
CA SER A 153 8.05 2.54 5.14
C SER A 153 8.07 2.17 3.66
N PHE A 154 8.78 2.97 2.87
CA PHE A 154 9.05 2.72 1.45
C PHE A 154 10.49 3.10 1.10
N THR A 155 11.01 2.51 0.04
CA THR A 155 12.39 2.75 -0.42
C THR A 155 12.35 3.24 -1.85
N VAL A 156 13.02 4.36 -2.13
CA VAL A 156 13.15 4.89 -3.48
C VAL A 156 14.31 4.19 -4.17
N PRO A 157 14.06 3.43 -5.25
CA PRO A 157 15.11 2.68 -5.93
C PRO A 157 16.09 3.62 -6.61
N GLN A 158 17.39 3.33 -6.46
CA GLN A 158 18.48 4.05 -7.13
C GLN A 158 18.92 3.36 -8.42
N THR A 159 18.70 2.04 -8.52
CA THR A 159 18.96 1.23 -9.71
C THR A 159 17.76 0.35 -10.04
N GLU A 160 17.69 -0.17 -11.26
CA GLU A 160 16.63 -1.10 -11.64
C GLU A 160 16.69 -2.41 -10.83
N GLU A 161 17.87 -2.87 -10.41
CA GLU A 161 17.94 -4.06 -9.54
C GLU A 161 17.34 -3.80 -8.15
N ALA A 162 17.44 -2.56 -7.66
CA ALA A 162 16.85 -2.14 -6.38
C ALA A 162 15.31 -2.02 -6.42
N MET A 163 14.68 -2.16 -7.59
CA MET A 163 13.22 -2.29 -7.69
C MET A 163 12.71 -3.55 -6.99
N LYS A 164 13.51 -4.64 -6.98
CA LYS A 164 13.20 -5.88 -6.27
C LYS A 164 13.26 -5.64 -4.75
N GLY A 165 12.11 -5.30 -4.17
CA GLY A 165 11.95 -5.05 -2.73
C GLY A 165 11.39 -3.66 -2.37
N SER A 166 11.31 -2.74 -3.34
CA SER A 166 10.95 -1.33 -3.07
C SER A 166 9.44 -1.05 -3.00
N ARG A 167 8.56 -2.07 -3.06
CA ARG A 167 7.07 -1.94 -3.10
C ARG A 167 6.55 -0.93 -4.14
N VAL A 168 7.38 -0.57 -5.12
CA VAL A 168 7.02 0.27 -6.26
C VAL A 168 6.02 -0.49 -7.10
N ASN A 169 4.99 0.19 -7.58
CA ASN A 169 4.05 -0.33 -8.56
C ASN A 169 4.65 -0.17 -9.97
N PRO A 170 5.17 -1.23 -10.60
CA PRO A 170 5.87 -1.12 -11.88
C PRO A 170 4.91 -0.81 -13.04
N VAL A 171 3.63 -1.14 -12.91
CA VAL A 171 2.60 -0.91 -13.94
C VAL A 171 2.23 0.57 -14.03
N LEU A 172 2.22 1.26 -12.89
CA LEU A 172 1.83 2.68 -12.82
C LEU A 172 3.02 3.64 -12.83
N SER A 173 4.22 3.14 -12.56
CA SER A 173 5.45 3.93 -12.65
C SER A 173 5.84 4.14 -14.11
N ASN A 174 6.45 5.29 -14.41
CA ASN A 174 6.92 5.65 -15.75
C ASN A 174 8.28 6.35 -15.65
N GLU A 175 8.84 6.84 -16.75
CA GLU A 175 10.16 7.49 -16.79
C GLU A 175 10.28 8.72 -15.86
N GLU A 176 9.17 9.40 -15.54
CA GLU A 176 9.18 10.58 -14.68
C GLU A 176 8.89 10.27 -13.21
N PHE A 177 8.06 9.24 -12.93
CA PHE A 177 7.52 8.99 -11.60
C PHE A 177 7.67 7.53 -11.12
N TRP A 178 7.98 7.41 -9.83
CA TRP A 178 7.76 6.22 -9.02
C TRP A 178 6.40 6.30 -8.34
N VAL A 179 5.64 5.20 -8.40
CA VAL A 179 4.33 5.07 -7.74
C VAL A 179 4.42 4.04 -6.64
N PHE A 180 4.01 4.43 -5.43
CA PHE A 180 3.95 3.56 -4.26
C PHE A 180 2.51 3.45 -3.78
N ASP A 181 2.02 2.21 -3.69
CA ASP A 181 0.71 1.92 -3.11
C ASP A 181 0.91 1.25 -1.75
N SER A 182 0.09 1.65 -0.79
CA SER A 182 -0.04 0.99 0.50
C SER A 182 -1.49 0.65 0.78
N THR A 183 -1.67 -0.44 1.50
CA THR A 183 -2.93 -0.77 2.17
C THR A 183 -2.85 -0.34 3.63
N TRP A 184 -3.99 -0.23 4.32
CA TRP A 184 -3.98 0.01 5.77
C TRP A 184 -3.24 -1.06 6.58
N LYS A 185 -3.05 -2.27 6.03
CA LYS A 185 -2.28 -3.36 6.67
C LYS A 185 -0.77 -3.12 6.66
N ASP A 186 -0.28 -2.24 5.78
CA ASP A 186 1.13 -1.92 5.63
C ASP A 186 1.63 -0.94 6.68
N PHE A 187 0.71 -0.20 7.31
CA PHE A 187 1.00 0.67 8.45
C PHE A 187 1.30 -0.16 9.70
N LYS A 188 2.53 -0.05 10.21
CA LYS A 188 2.98 -0.75 11.42
C LYS A 188 3.07 0.22 12.60
N PRO A 189 2.59 -0.18 13.79
CA PRO A 189 2.65 0.70 14.95
C PRO A 189 4.07 0.79 15.49
N SER A 190 4.46 2.00 15.86
CA SER A 190 5.78 2.35 16.37
C SER A 190 5.63 3.32 17.54
N TYR A 191 6.43 3.11 18.58
CA TYR A 191 6.53 4.01 19.72
C TYR A 191 7.98 4.46 19.86
N ARG A 192 8.22 5.76 19.69
CA ARG A 192 9.57 6.36 19.73
C ARG A 192 10.57 5.67 18.79
N GLY A 193 10.09 5.24 17.62
CA GLY A 193 10.92 4.58 16.60
C GLY A 193 11.18 3.09 16.85
N ARG A 194 10.51 2.49 17.84
CA ARG A 194 10.56 1.04 18.09
C ARG A 194 9.23 0.41 17.67
N PRO A 195 9.24 -0.73 16.96
CA PRO A 195 8.02 -1.49 16.69
C PRO A 195 7.27 -1.81 17.97
N VAL A 196 5.94 -1.74 17.91
CA VAL A 196 5.04 -2.14 19.00
C VAL A 196 4.24 -3.35 18.55
N ASP A 197 3.96 -4.27 19.46
CA ASP A 197 3.07 -5.40 19.16
C ASP A 197 1.65 -4.90 18.89
N LYS A 198 1.00 -5.47 17.87
CA LYS A 198 -0.32 -5.04 17.41
C LYS A 198 -1.37 -5.08 18.51
N ASP A 199 -1.29 -6.07 19.39
CA ASP A 199 -2.26 -6.26 20.48
C ASP A 199 -2.16 -5.17 21.55
N THR A 200 -0.99 -4.54 21.70
CA THR A 200 -0.76 -3.46 22.68
C THR A 200 -0.87 -2.06 22.05
N ALA A 201 -0.61 -1.95 20.74
CA ALA A 201 -0.63 -0.69 20.01
C ALA A 201 -2.04 -0.08 19.85
N GLY A 202 -3.08 -0.89 20.03
CA GLY A 202 -4.45 -0.52 19.73
C GLY A 202 -4.81 -0.65 18.25
N GLU A 203 -5.95 -0.11 17.87
CA GLU A 203 -6.46 -0.18 16.51
C GLU A 203 -6.01 1.01 15.66
N PHE A 204 -5.51 0.75 14.46
CA PHE A 204 -5.24 1.82 13.50
C PHE A 204 -6.55 2.40 12.97
N ARG A 205 -6.82 3.69 13.21
CA ARG A 205 -8.05 4.39 12.80
C ARG A 205 -7.74 5.56 11.87
N PRO A 206 -7.49 5.33 10.57
CA PRO A 206 -7.14 6.39 9.62
C PRO A 206 -8.22 7.47 9.51
N GLU A 207 -9.49 7.15 9.76
CA GLU A 207 -10.59 8.12 9.89
C GLU A 207 -10.38 9.17 11.00
N GLN A 208 -9.56 8.85 12.01
CA GLN A 208 -9.21 9.74 13.12
C GLN A 208 -7.83 10.37 12.94
N THR A 209 -7.33 10.49 11.71
CA THR A 209 -6.04 11.12 11.43
C THR A 209 -5.97 12.52 12.03
N TYR A 210 -5.14 12.67 13.07
CA TYR A 210 -4.91 13.92 13.76
C TYR A 210 -3.70 14.66 13.18
N GLU A 211 -2.64 13.93 12.86
CA GLU A 211 -1.41 14.46 12.28
C GLU A 211 -0.79 13.40 11.37
N TRP A 212 -0.12 13.85 10.32
CA TRP A 212 0.65 12.98 9.42
C TRP A 212 1.99 13.64 9.08
N SER A 213 3.00 12.84 8.75
CA SER A 213 4.36 13.34 8.54
C SER A 213 5.19 12.48 7.60
N PHE A 214 6.21 13.09 6.99
CA PHE A 214 7.29 12.39 6.30
C PHE A 214 8.53 12.34 7.19
N MET A 215 9.28 11.25 7.12
CA MET A 215 10.50 11.06 7.90
C MET A 215 11.59 10.36 7.10
N ALA A 216 12.80 10.89 7.17
CA ALA A 216 14.03 10.17 6.88
C ALA A 216 14.63 9.70 8.21
N ARG A 217 14.93 8.40 8.32
CA ARG A 217 15.45 7.78 9.55
C ARG A 217 16.75 7.05 9.25
N SER A 218 17.73 7.16 10.13
CA SER A 218 19.05 6.51 9.96
C SER A 218 19.03 4.98 9.93
N ASN A 219 17.99 4.37 10.51
CA ASN A 219 17.86 2.93 10.67
C ASN A 219 19.11 2.30 11.31
N PHE A 220 19.62 2.93 12.38
CA PHE A 220 20.81 2.50 13.12
C PHE A 220 22.07 2.46 12.22
N GLN A 221 22.45 3.62 11.68
CA GLN A 221 23.58 3.80 10.75
C GLN A 221 23.45 3.08 9.40
N ALA A 222 22.29 2.53 9.03
CA ALA A 222 22.12 1.96 7.70
C ALA A 222 22.20 3.04 6.61
N GLN A 223 21.66 4.24 6.88
CA GLN A 223 21.70 5.35 5.94
C GLN A 223 22.00 6.71 6.60
N SER A 224 22.66 7.60 5.85
CA SER A 224 22.94 8.98 6.24
C SER A 224 23.22 9.86 5.03
N GLY A 225 23.37 11.17 5.28
CA GLY A 225 23.79 12.15 4.27
C GLY A 225 22.65 13.02 3.77
N PRO A 226 22.87 13.76 2.67
CA PRO A 226 21.84 14.60 2.07
C PRO A 226 20.71 13.73 1.50
N PHE A 227 19.49 14.25 1.52
CA PHE A 227 18.34 13.60 0.90
C PHE A 227 17.38 14.62 0.29
N ALA A 228 16.71 14.22 -0.79
CA ALA A 228 15.62 14.98 -1.38
C ALA A 228 14.56 14.03 -1.93
N LEU A 229 13.31 14.26 -1.55
CA LEU A 229 12.14 13.51 -1.98
C LEU A 229 11.14 14.50 -2.59
N GLN A 230 11.01 14.47 -3.91
CA GLN A 230 10.10 15.33 -4.65
C GLN A 230 8.78 14.60 -4.93
N MET A 231 7.74 15.02 -4.25
CA MET A 231 6.42 14.39 -4.28
C MET A 231 5.50 15.14 -5.24
N HIS A 232 4.94 14.38 -6.17
CA HIS A 232 3.97 14.86 -7.12
C HIS A 232 2.58 14.94 -6.48
N SER A 233 2.07 13.82 -5.98
CA SER A 233 0.74 13.75 -5.39
C SER A 233 0.63 12.68 -4.30
N LEU A 234 -0.31 12.91 -3.39
CA LEU A 234 -0.78 11.94 -2.39
C LEU A 234 -2.29 11.72 -2.63
N SER A 235 -2.71 10.48 -2.79
CA SER A 235 -4.10 10.12 -3.04
C SER A 235 -4.57 9.02 -2.09
N ALA A 236 -5.86 8.99 -1.78
CA ALA A 236 -6.50 7.85 -1.15
C ALA A 236 -6.92 6.83 -2.22
N LEU A 237 -6.71 5.55 -1.92
CA LEU A 237 -7.13 4.41 -2.74
C LEU A 237 -8.52 3.99 -2.27
N PRO A 238 -9.57 4.08 -3.11
CA PRO A 238 -10.90 3.64 -2.73
C PRO A 238 -10.94 2.13 -2.45
N LEU A 239 -11.91 1.70 -1.65
CA LEU A 239 -12.21 0.28 -1.48
C LEU A 239 -12.85 -0.24 -2.78
N GLU A 240 -12.36 -1.39 -3.28
CA GLU A 240 -12.62 -1.93 -4.63
C GLU A 240 -14.11 -2.01 -5.04
N ASP A 241 -15.06 -1.93 -4.10
CA ASP A 241 -16.51 -2.00 -4.37
C ASP A 241 -17.16 -0.69 -4.87
N GLN A 242 -16.56 0.50 -4.64
CA GLN A 242 -17.24 1.77 -4.95
C GLN A 242 -17.18 2.17 -6.44
N PHE A 243 -16.39 1.49 -7.28
CA PHE A 243 -16.27 1.81 -8.71
C PHE A 243 -17.24 1.07 -9.64
N GLN A 244 -18.05 0.13 -9.12
CA GLN A 244 -19.11 -0.47 -9.94
C GLN A 244 -20.39 0.39 -10.05
N SER A 245 -20.56 1.45 -9.23
CA SER A 245 -21.85 2.15 -9.16
C SER A 245 -21.91 3.54 -9.84
N THR A 246 -20.87 4.02 -10.54
CA THR A 246 -20.89 5.38 -11.15
C THR A 246 -20.58 5.43 -12.64
N TYR A 247 -20.58 4.30 -13.36
CA TYR A 247 -20.47 4.30 -14.82
C TYR A 247 -21.68 3.59 -15.44
N LEU A 248 -22.79 4.31 -15.55
CA LEU A 248 -23.78 4.06 -16.61
C LEU A 248 -23.47 5.03 -17.77
N PRO A 249 -22.81 4.60 -18.86
CA PRO A 249 -22.98 5.27 -20.12
C PRO A 249 -24.31 4.84 -20.73
N HIS A 250 -25.12 5.83 -21.08
CA HIS A 250 -26.26 5.68 -21.96
C HIS A 250 -25.93 4.80 -23.18
N SER A 251 -26.84 3.86 -23.42
CA SER A 251 -27.18 3.23 -24.69
C SER A 251 -26.35 3.61 -25.93
N SER A 252 -25.56 2.65 -26.40
CA SER A 252 -25.61 2.27 -27.81
C SER A 252 -25.35 0.77 -27.91
N SER A 253 -26.30 0.10 -28.54
CA SER A 253 -26.27 -1.31 -28.91
C SER A 253 -25.00 -1.66 -29.68
N THR A 254 -24.31 -2.75 -29.31
CA THR A 254 -23.86 -3.83 -30.22
C THR A 254 -23.24 -4.96 -29.37
N SER A 255 -23.90 -6.12 -29.45
CA SER A 255 -23.54 -7.54 -29.28
C SER A 255 -22.23 -8.01 -28.60
N PRO A 256 -22.23 -9.24 -28.03
CA PRO A 256 -21.21 -9.70 -27.08
C PRO A 256 -19.97 -10.33 -27.74
N LEU A 257 -18.81 -10.02 -27.12
CA LEU A 257 -17.54 -10.76 -26.97
C LEU A 257 -16.90 -11.46 -28.19
N PRO A 258 -15.56 -11.40 -28.26
CA PRO A 258 -14.82 -12.64 -28.28
C PRO A 258 -13.83 -12.74 -27.11
N VAL A 259 -13.87 -13.92 -26.49
CA VAL A 259 -12.77 -14.49 -25.71
C VAL A 259 -11.49 -14.33 -26.51
N LYS A 260 -10.49 -13.63 -25.96
CA LYS A 260 -9.16 -13.59 -26.56
C LYS A 260 -8.33 -14.71 -25.94
N GLU A 261 -8.23 -15.80 -26.71
CA GLU A 261 -7.26 -16.87 -26.53
C GLU A 261 -5.86 -16.28 -26.29
N GLU A 262 -5.17 -16.88 -25.34
CA GLU A 262 -3.76 -16.66 -25.04
C GLU A 262 -2.92 -17.21 -26.21
N SER A 263 -2.75 -16.40 -27.26
CA SER A 263 -1.88 -16.71 -28.37
C SER A 263 -0.42 -16.44 -27.98
N THR A 264 0.23 -17.45 -27.41
CA THR A 264 1.68 -17.59 -27.47
C THR A 264 2.05 -17.71 -28.95
N LEU A 265 2.70 -16.70 -29.53
CA LEU A 265 3.58 -16.74 -30.71
C LEU A 265 3.63 -15.32 -31.28
N ASP A 266 4.62 -14.54 -30.85
CA ASP A 266 5.35 -13.55 -31.64
C ASP A 266 6.35 -12.83 -30.73
N ALA A 267 7.42 -13.55 -30.39
CA ALA A 267 8.65 -12.97 -29.87
C ALA A 267 9.79 -13.34 -30.84
N PRO A 268 10.75 -12.42 -31.10
CA PRO A 268 11.84 -12.65 -32.06
C PRO A 268 12.69 -13.87 -31.67
N PRO A 269 13.45 -14.49 -32.59
CA PRO A 269 14.26 -15.68 -32.30
C PRO A 269 15.51 -15.27 -31.51
N GLY A 270 15.34 -14.92 -30.25
CA GLY A 270 16.39 -14.68 -29.28
C GLY A 270 16.47 -15.86 -28.33
N ASN A 271 17.53 -16.66 -28.45
CA ASN A 271 17.96 -17.77 -27.58
C ASN A 271 17.10 -17.99 -26.33
N TRP A 272 16.08 -18.84 -26.45
CA TRP A 272 15.27 -19.37 -25.36
C TRP A 272 16.08 -20.40 -24.57
N VAL A 273 17.03 -19.94 -23.77
CA VAL A 273 17.35 -20.69 -22.57
C VAL A 273 16.80 -19.85 -21.44
N ASP A 274 15.58 -20.18 -21.02
CA ASP A 274 15.01 -19.60 -19.81
C ASP A 274 16.08 -19.62 -18.73
N GLU A 275 16.31 -18.50 -18.07
CA GLU A 275 17.22 -18.38 -16.93
C GLU A 275 17.05 -19.51 -15.89
N LYS A 276 15.83 -20.07 -15.81
CA LYS A 276 15.49 -21.25 -14.99
C LYS A 276 15.98 -22.56 -15.60
N ALA A 277 15.93 -22.70 -16.92
CA ALA A 277 16.47 -23.84 -17.65
C ALA A 277 17.99 -23.91 -17.53
N VAL A 278 18.72 -22.78 -17.55
CA VAL A 278 20.18 -22.77 -17.31
C VAL A 278 20.51 -23.33 -15.93
N LEU A 279 19.80 -22.87 -14.89
CA LEU A 279 20.00 -23.34 -13.52
C LEU A 279 19.62 -24.83 -13.36
N TRP A 280 18.55 -25.27 -14.01
CA TRP A 280 18.11 -26.65 -13.98
C TRP A 280 19.08 -27.60 -14.70
N ILE A 281 19.56 -27.21 -15.88
CA ILE A 281 20.58 -27.97 -16.63
C ILE A 281 21.89 -28.01 -15.84
N GLY A 282 22.31 -26.90 -15.25
CA GLY A 282 23.50 -26.84 -14.38
C GLY A 282 23.37 -27.75 -13.17
N TRP A 283 22.19 -27.78 -12.53
CA TRP A 283 21.91 -28.66 -11.39
C TRP A 283 21.91 -30.14 -11.79
N ILE A 284 21.33 -30.51 -12.94
CA ILE A 284 21.37 -31.88 -13.46
C ILE A 284 22.80 -32.29 -13.84
N ALA A 285 23.53 -31.42 -14.52
CA ALA A 285 24.92 -31.68 -14.90
C ALA A 285 25.77 -31.92 -13.64
N TRP A 286 25.62 -31.10 -12.61
CA TRP A 286 26.25 -31.32 -11.31
C TRP A 286 25.78 -32.62 -10.64
N ALA A 287 24.48 -32.92 -10.64
CA ALA A 287 23.92 -34.10 -10.01
C ALA A 287 24.41 -35.42 -10.65
N LEU A 288 24.68 -35.44 -11.97
CA LEU A 288 25.08 -36.63 -12.72
C LEU A 288 26.60 -36.81 -12.94
N THR A 289 27.41 -35.75 -12.78
CA THR A 289 28.86 -35.81 -13.10
C THR A 289 29.71 -36.42 -11.97
N PRO A 290 30.43 -37.53 -12.17
CA PRO A 290 31.24 -38.16 -11.11
C PRO A 290 32.30 -37.22 -10.50
N ASP A 291 32.58 -37.41 -9.22
CA ASP A 291 33.47 -36.54 -8.42
C ASP A 291 34.89 -36.43 -9.02
N GLU A 292 35.38 -37.51 -9.65
CA GLU A 292 36.67 -37.55 -10.33
C GLU A 292 36.79 -36.52 -11.46
N VAL A 293 35.69 -36.28 -12.18
CA VAL A 293 35.65 -35.33 -13.30
C VAL A 293 35.59 -33.90 -12.77
N LEU A 294 34.81 -33.65 -11.72
CA LEU A 294 34.72 -32.33 -11.08
C LEU A 294 36.06 -31.90 -10.47
N GLN A 295 36.79 -32.82 -9.85
CA GLN A 295 38.11 -32.55 -9.29
C GLN A 295 39.17 -32.30 -10.37
N LYS A 296 39.12 -33.02 -11.50
CA LYS A 296 40.01 -32.77 -12.66
C LYS A 296 39.80 -31.40 -13.29
N VAL A 297 38.56 -30.89 -13.26
CA VAL A 297 38.21 -29.53 -13.74
C VAL A 297 38.64 -28.43 -12.75
N GLY A 298 39.13 -28.81 -11.56
CA GLY A 298 39.62 -27.87 -10.55
C GLY A 298 38.53 -27.36 -9.59
N ILE A 299 37.34 -27.97 -9.60
CA ILE A 299 36.26 -27.64 -8.67
C ILE A 299 36.52 -28.39 -7.37
N ALA A 300 37.24 -27.75 -6.45
CA ALA A 300 37.66 -28.35 -5.18
C ALA A 300 36.54 -28.40 -4.12
N TRP A 301 35.46 -27.63 -4.29
CA TRP A 301 34.37 -27.57 -3.33
C TRP A 301 33.00 -27.50 -4.02
N TYR A 302 32.09 -28.37 -3.58
CA TYR A 302 30.66 -28.36 -3.93
C TYR A 302 29.85 -28.95 -2.77
N PRO A 303 28.54 -28.65 -2.66
CA PRO A 303 27.68 -29.19 -1.61
C PRO A 303 27.61 -30.73 -1.64
N ASN A 304 27.22 -31.36 -0.53
CA ASN A 304 27.02 -32.82 -0.50
C ASN A 304 26.04 -33.26 -1.60
N ARG A 305 26.36 -34.33 -2.33
CA ARG A 305 25.56 -34.85 -3.44
C ARG A 305 24.16 -35.28 -3.03
N GLU A 306 23.94 -35.54 -1.75
CA GLU A 306 22.64 -35.88 -1.18
C GLU A 306 21.57 -34.80 -1.42
N TRP A 307 21.97 -33.54 -1.54
CA TRP A 307 21.06 -32.44 -1.87
C TRP A 307 20.37 -32.61 -3.23
N ALA A 308 20.94 -33.40 -4.14
CA ALA A 308 20.33 -33.70 -5.44
C ALA A 308 19.01 -34.49 -5.32
N PHE A 309 18.86 -35.36 -4.31
CA PHE A 309 17.61 -36.08 -4.07
C PHE A 309 16.76 -35.46 -2.98
N LEU A 310 17.38 -34.79 -1.98
CA LEU A 310 16.63 -34.15 -0.90
C LEU A 310 15.76 -33.00 -1.41
N LEU A 311 16.27 -32.17 -2.32
CA LEU A 311 15.50 -31.02 -2.83
C LEU A 311 14.19 -31.45 -3.55
N PRO A 312 14.21 -32.42 -4.50
CA PRO A 312 12.98 -32.97 -5.07
C PRO A 312 12.08 -33.69 -4.06
N ALA A 313 12.66 -34.41 -3.09
CA ALA A 313 11.85 -35.11 -2.08
C ALA A 313 11.09 -34.12 -1.19
N TRP A 314 11.77 -33.09 -0.68
CA TRP A 314 11.16 -32.07 0.15
C TRP A 314 10.18 -31.17 -0.62
N SER A 315 10.42 -30.91 -1.91
CA SER A 315 9.46 -30.14 -2.72
C SER A 315 8.12 -30.87 -2.87
N LEU A 316 8.12 -32.20 -3.02
CA LEU A 316 6.89 -33.00 -3.01
C LEU A 316 6.13 -32.86 -1.69
N PHE A 317 6.83 -32.91 -0.54
CA PHE A 317 6.21 -32.68 0.76
C PHE A 317 5.65 -31.26 0.90
N VAL A 318 6.37 -30.25 0.40
CA VAL A 318 5.90 -28.85 0.41
C VAL A 318 4.63 -28.70 -0.42
N VAL A 319 4.56 -29.31 -1.61
CA VAL A 319 3.35 -29.29 -2.45
C VAL A 319 2.16 -29.90 -1.69
N LEU A 320 2.34 -31.08 -1.09
CA LEU A 320 1.30 -31.72 -0.28
C LEU A 320 0.88 -30.86 0.92
N ALA A 321 1.84 -30.22 1.59
CA ALA A 321 1.57 -29.33 2.71
C ALA A 321 0.76 -28.10 2.28
N VAL A 322 1.05 -27.51 1.12
CA VAL A 322 0.28 -26.39 0.56
C VAL A 322 -1.17 -26.81 0.31
N TYR A 323 -1.40 -28.00 -0.27
CA TYR A 323 -2.77 -28.51 -0.44
C TYR A 323 -3.48 -28.76 0.89
N ALA A 324 -2.80 -29.33 1.87
CA ALA A 324 -3.38 -29.55 3.20
C ALA A 324 -3.76 -28.22 3.89
N ILE A 325 -2.90 -27.21 3.80
CA ILE A 325 -3.16 -25.87 4.33
C ILE A 325 -4.32 -25.21 3.59
N PHE A 326 -4.36 -25.32 2.26
CA PHE A 326 -5.44 -24.78 1.44
C PHE A 326 -6.79 -25.41 1.79
N ILE A 327 -6.85 -26.74 1.92
CA ILE A 327 -8.06 -27.45 2.36
C ILE A 327 -8.45 -27.01 3.77
N GLY A 328 -7.51 -26.92 4.70
CA GLY A 328 -7.78 -26.46 6.07
C GLY A 328 -8.28 -25.01 6.13
N PHE A 329 -7.74 -24.14 5.29
CA PHE A 329 -8.16 -22.74 5.20
C PHE A 329 -9.56 -22.62 4.60
N ASN A 330 -9.85 -23.39 3.55
CA ASN A 330 -11.20 -23.44 2.97
C ASN A 330 -12.20 -24.05 3.95
N ALA A 331 -11.86 -25.12 4.66
CA ALA A 331 -12.73 -25.73 5.65
C ALA A 331 -13.02 -24.77 6.82
N ARG A 332 -12.03 -23.98 7.26
CA ARG A 332 -12.23 -22.94 8.29
C ARG A 332 -13.14 -21.81 7.83
N ASN A 333 -13.10 -21.47 6.55
CA ASN A 333 -13.87 -20.35 5.99
C ASN A 333 -15.22 -20.79 5.39
N THR A 334 -15.51 -22.10 5.36
CA THR A 334 -16.79 -22.63 4.90
C THR A 334 -17.81 -22.45 6.03
N PRO A 335 -18.93 -21.74 5.83
CA PRO A 335 -19.97 -21.60 6.84
C PRO A 335 -20.65 -22.93 7.15
N GLU A 336 -21.28 -23.05 8.32
CA GLU A 336 -22.08 -24.24 8.67
C GLU A 336 -23.25 -24.40 7.68
N LEU A 337 -23.71 -25.64 7.42
CA LEU A 337 -24.75 -25.92 6.42
C LEU A 337 -26.08 -25.19 6.69
N GLU A 338 -26.32 -24.81 7.94
CA GLU A 338 -27.53 -24.12 8.40
C GLU A 338 -27.43 -22.60 8.24
N ASP A 339 -26.27 -22.06 7.86
CA ASP A 339 -26.08 -20.63 7.69
C ASP A 339 -26.87 -20.12 6.48
N ILE A 340 -27.66 -19.08 6.70
CA ILE A 340 -28.53 -18.49 5.69
C ILE A 340 -27.72 -17.89 4.52
N SER A 341 -26.45 -17.54 4.77
CA SER A 341 -25.52 -17.10 3.73
C SER A 341 -25.24 -18.17 2.67
N ASN A 342 -25.50 -19.45 2.93
CA ASN A 342 -25.38 -20.51 1.93
C ASN A 342 -26.56 -20.51 0.94
N VAL A 343 -27.69 -19.94 1.33
CA VAL A 343 -28.90 -19.84 0.50
C VAL A 343 -29.01 -18.47 -0.17
N THR A 344 -28.43 -17.43 0.45
CA THR A 344 -28.53 -16.05 -0.03
C THR A 344 -27.23 -15.48 -0.57
N ASP A 345 -27.25 -14.87 -1.75
CA ASP A 345 -26.08 -14.17 -2.31
C ASP A 345 -26.10 -12.65 -2.00
N SER A 346 -25.01 -11.96 -2.35
CA SER A 346 -24.84 -10.51 -2.14
C SER A 346 -25.76 -9.63 -3.01
N VAL A 347 -26.41 -10.21 -4.00
CA VAL A 347 -27.30 -9.56 -4.97
C VAL A 347 -28.78 -9.82 -4.63
N GLN A 348 -29.05 -10.69 -3.67
CA GLN A 348 -30.41 -11.00 -3.25
C GLN A 348 -31.01 -9.80 -2.52
N ASN A 349 -31.95 -9.12 -3.18
CA ASN A 349 -32.77 -8.06 -2.60
C ASN A 349 -33.69 -8.64 -1.51
N VAL A 350 -33.16 -8.77 -0.29
CA VAL A 350 -33.99 -9.09 0.88
C VAL A 350 -34.82 -7.86 1.19
N TYR A 351 -36.10 -7.89 0.82
CA TYR A 351 -37.05 -6.85 1.21
C TYR A 351 -37.23 -6.94 2.74
N ARG A 352 -36.53 -6.07 3.49
CA ARG A 352 -36.66 -6.00 4.95
C ARG A 352 -37.96 -5.32 5.31
N ILE A 353 -38.99 -6.13 5.58
CA ILE A 353 -40.25 -5.64 6.12
C ILE A 353 -40.07 -5.42 7.63
N SER A 354 -40.14 -4.16 8.06
CA SER A 354 -40.21 -3.76 9.47
C SER A 354 -41.64 -3.92 9.96
N MET A 355 -41.85 -4.69 11.05
CA MET A 355 -43.19 -4.90 11.62
C MET A 355 -43.80 -3.64 12.24
N GLN A 356 -43.05 -2.56 12.43
CA GLN A 356 -43.58 -1.29 12.92
C GLN A 356 -44.14 -0.39 11.81
N ASP A 357 -43.84 -0.68 10.54
CA ASP A 357 -44.15 0.22 9.41
C ASP A 357 -45.31 -0.26 8.51
N GLU A 358 -45.94 -1.41 8.79
CA GLU A 358 -47.06 -1.91 7.98
C GLU A 358 -48.43 -1.51 8.57
N VAL A 359 -49.10 -0.57 7.89
CA VAL A 359 -50.53 -0.30 8.02
C VAL A 359 -51.29 -1.37 7.24
N HIS A 360 -52.44 -1.86 7.74
CA HIS A 360 -53.24 -2.85 7.02
C HIS A 360 -53.56 -2.37 5.59
N LEU A 361 -53.50 -3.25 4.58
CA LEU A 361 -53.75 -2.88 3.19
C LEU A 361 -55.10 -2.14 2.99
N PHE A 362 -56.14 -2.56 3.73
CA PHE A 362 -57.46 -1.92 3.72
C PHE A 362 -57.54 -0.58 4.47
N GLU A 363 -56.53 -0.27 5.29
CA GLU A 363 -56.39 1.01 5.97
C GLU A 363 -55.56 2.01 5.14
N ASP A 364 -54.74 1.54 4.20
CA ASP A 364 -53.94 2.38 3.30
C ASP A 364 -54.51 2.45 1.88
N GLU A 365 -55.64 3.17 1.75
CA GLU A 365 -56.36 3.39 0.48
C GLU A 365 -55.46 3.95 -0.64
N LYS A 366 -54.38 4.66 -0.31
CA LYS A 366 -53.48 5.26 -1.31
C LYS A 366 -52.58 4.24 -1.98
N MET A 367 -52.05 3.27 -1.23
CA MET A 367 -51.30 2.15 -1.80
C MET A 367 -52.21 1.23 -2.60
N LEU A 368 -53.42 0.99 -2.09
CA LEU A 368 -54.41 0.15 -2.76
C LEU A 368 -54.86 0.73 -4.11
N ALA A 369 -54.95 2.06 -4.22
CA ALA A 369 -55.21 2.76 -5.47
C ALA A 369 -54.05 2.70 -6.49
N HIS A 370 -52.81 2.51 -6.04
CA HIS A 370 -51.63 2.38 -6.92
C HIS A 370 -51.30 0.92 -7.26
N SER A 371 -51.84 -0.04 -6.51
CA SER A 371 -51.75 -1.47 -6.79
C SER A 371 -52.67 -1.83 -7.96
N LEU A 372 -52.22 -1.52 -9.17
CA LEU A 372 -52.94 -1.68 -10.44
C LEU A 372 -53.05 -3.13 -10.96
N HIS A 373 -52.78 -4.15 -10.14
CA HIS A 373 -52.85 -5.55 -10.56
C HIS A 373 -53.82 -6.36 -9.71
N ASP A 374 -54.53 -7.26 -10.38
CA ASP A 374 -55.53 -8.16 -9.79
C ASP A 374 -55.01 -8.80 -8.49
N ILE A 375 -55.95 -9.10 -7.58
CA ILE A 375 -55.79 -9.70 -6.24
C ILE A 375 -54.85 -10.93 -6.18
N TYR A 376 -54.47 -11.49 -7.33
CA TYR A 376 -53.60 -12.64 -7.48
C TYR A 376 -52.09 -12.36 -7.33
N ASP A 377 -51.63 -11.11 -7.34
CA ASP A 377 -50.19 -10.76 -7.17
C ASP A 377 -49.78 -10.46 -5.72
N LEU A 378 -50.59 -10.92 -4.75
CA LEU A 378 -50.24 -10.78 -3.33
C LEU A 378 -49.19 -11.83 -2.92
N PRO A 379 -48.12 -11.44 -2.20
CA PRO A 379 -47.14 -12.38 -1.68
C PRO A 379 -47.82 -13.51 -0.88
N PRO A 380 -47.41 -14.79 -1.02
CA PRO A 380 -48.07 -15.92 -0.35
C PRO A 380 -48.11 -15.81 1.18
N THR A 381 -47.11 -15.14 1.75
CA THR A 381 -47.02 -14.82 3.18
C THR A 381 -48.11 -13.85 3.63
N TYR A 382 -48.52 -12.92 2.77
CA TYR A 382 -49.57 -11.93 3.02
C TYR A 382 -50.96 -12.58 3.02
N VAL A 383 -51.21 -13.48 2.05
CA VAL A 383 -52.46 -14.25 1.94
C VAL A 383 -52.62 -15.21 3.13
N SER A 384 -51.55 -15.92 3.51
CA SER A 384 -51.59 -16.85 4.65
C SER A 384 -51.90 -16.15 5.98
N ARG A 385 -51.49 -14.90 6.15
CA ARG A 385 -51.75 -14.11 7.37
C ARG A 385 -53.21 -13.64 7.50
N GLN A 386 -53.88 -13.40 6.38
CA GLN A 386 -55.29 -12.97 6.34
C GLN A 386 -56.27 -14.14 6.50
N ILE A 387 -55.85 -15.37 6.15
CA ILE A 387 -56.70 -16.56 6.27
C ILE A 387 -56.56 -17.24 7.65
N HIS A 388 -55.46 -16.97 8.37
CA HIS A 388 -55.14 -17.63 9.65
C HIS A 388 -55.18 -16.73 10.90
N LEU A 389 -55.70 -15.50 10.77
CA LEU A 389 -56.17 -14.67 11.89
C LEU A 389 -57.69 -14.60 11.82
#